data_AF-A0A434QSX8-F1
#
_entry.id   AF-A0A434QSX8-F1
#
_cell.length_a   1.000
_cell.length_b   1.000
_cell.length_c   1.000
_cell.angle_alpha   90.00
_cell.angle_beta   90.00
_cell.angle_gamma   90.00
#
_symmetry.space_group_name_H-M   'P 1'
#
loop_
_entity.id
_entity.type
_entity.pdbx_description
1 polymer ?
#
loop_
_entity_poly.entity_id
_entity_poly.type
_entity_poly.pdbx_seq_one_letter_code
_entity_poly.pdbx_strand_id
1 'polypeptide(L)'
;HHQVGGPLPAADAVVNPNREDDLSGQGHLCAAGVVFLCLVQTAKVLRERLPNVAPVDLLSLLDLAALATVCDVVPLTGVNRAFVVKGLQVARQQKNEGLAALARVSRIGEPINTFHLAYLIGPRINAGGRIGDAALGSRLLATEDPVEAASIAETLDRLNQ
;
A
#
# COMPACT_ATOMS: atom_id res chain seq x y z
N HIS A 1 -11.53 7.20 -2.03
CA HIS A 1 -10.50 8.24 -2.24
C HIS A 1 -10.63 8.93 -3.58
N HIS A 2 -11.25 8.32 -4.61
CA HIS A 2 -11.64 9.09 -5.80
C HIS A 2 -12.69 10.16 -5.46
N GLN A 3 -12.85 11.11 -6.39
CA GLN A 3 -13.90 12.12 -6.35
C GLN A 3 -15.27 11.46 -6.20
N VAL A 4 -16.10 12.01 -5.33
CA VAL A 4 -17.49 11.56 -5.15
C VAL A 4 -18.35 12.28 -6.17
N GLY A 5 -18.99 11.53 -7.06
CA GLY A 5 -20.00 12.05 -7.97
C GLY A 5 -21.36 11.45 -7.63
N GLY A 6 -22.31 12.30 -7.22
CA GLY A 6 -23.68 11.86 -6.92
C GLY A 6 -23.84 11.21 -5.54
N PRO A 7 -24.96 10.50 -5.31
CA PRO A 7 -25.26 9.90 -4.02
C PRO A 7 -24.26 8.80 -3.65
N LEU A 8 -23.96 8.69 -2.35
CA LEU A 8 -23.11 7.63 -1.83
C LEU A 8 -23.77 6.25 -2.03
N PRO A 9 -22.97 5.18 -2.22
CA PRO A 9 -23.49 3.83 -2.37
C PRO A 9 -24.20 3.35 -1.10
N ALA A 10 -25.14 2.42 -1.26
CA ALA A 10 -25.75 1.73 -0.13
C ALA A 10 -24.70 0.84 0.57
N ALA A 11 -24.30 1.24 1.78
CA ALA A 11 -23.33 0.53 2.61
C ALA A 11 -23.54 0.89 4.09
N ASP A 12 -23.09 0.04 5.01
CA ASP A 12 -23.10 0.34 6.45
C ASP A 12 -22.25 1.57 6.79
N ALA A 13 -21.14 1.75 6.07
CA ALA A 13 -20.28 2.92 6.18
C ALA A 13 -19.51 3.18 4.88
N VAL A 14 -19.28 4.47 4.58
CA VAL A 14 -18.44 4.92 3.45
C VAL A 14 -17.36 5.86 3.96
N VAL A 15 -16.10 5.43 3.89
CA VAL A 15 -14.94 6.25 4.25
C VAL A 15 -14.30 6.78 2.96
N ASN A 16 -14.47 8.07 2.69
CA ASN A 16 -13.84 8.72 1.56
C ASN A 16 -13.55 10.19 1.90
N PRO A 17 -12.28 10.63 1.91
CA PRO A 17 -11.91 12.00 2.27
C PRO A 17 -12.28 13.05 1.20
N ASN A 18 -12.86 12.62 0.07
CA ASN A 18 -13.43 13.50 -0.96
C ASN A 18 -14.97 13.58 -0.91
N ARG A 19 -15.59 13.19 0.21
CA ARG A 19 -17.01 13.48 0.45
C ARG A 19 -17.20 14.96 0.73
N GLU A 20 -18.34 15.51 0.32
CA GLU A 20 -18.67 16.93 0.55
C GLU A 20 -18.74 17.30 2.04
N ASP A 21 -19.08 16.34 2.91
CA ASP A 21 -19.18 16.52 4.35
C ASP A 21 -17.90 16.14 5.13
N ASP A 22 -16.81 15.81 4.43
CA ASP A 22 -15.52 15.53 5.07
C ASP A 22 -14.72 16.82 5.28
N LEU A 23 -14.39 17.10 6.54
CA LEU A 23 -13.64 18.29 6.96
C LEU A 23 -12.18 17.98 7.31
N SER A 24 -11.67 16.79 7.02
CA SER A 24 -10.34 16.35 7.45
C SER A 24 -9.18 17.05 6.71
N GLY A 25 -9.47 17.63 5.54
CA GLY A 25 -8.44 18.15 4.63
C GLY A 25 -7.56 17.07 4.01
N GLN A 26 -7.96 15.79 4.09
CA GLN A 26 -7.16 14.64 3.64
C GLN A 26 -7.59 14.11 2.27
N GLY A 27 -8.20 14.94 1.41
CA GLY A 27 -8.68 14.54 0.07
C GLY A 27 -7.61 13.97 -0.86
N HIS A 28 -6.33 14.12 -0.51
CA HIS A 28 -5.17 13.58 -1.22
C HIS A 28 -4.67 12.23 -0.71
N LEU A 29 -5.35 11.59 0.25
CA LEU A 29 -4.99 10.22 0.64
C LEU A 29 -5.26 9.26 -0.52
N CYS A 30 -4.31 8.38 -0.83
CA CYS A 30 -4.57 7.23 -1.68
C CYS A 30 -5.47 6.20 -0.96
N ALA A 31 -6.06 5.23 -1.68
CA ALA A 31 -6.89 4.18 -1.07
C ALA A 31 -6.19 3.47 0.09
N ALA A 32 -4.93 3.05 -0.10
CA ALA A 32 -4.16 2.37 0.93
C ALA A 32 -3.90 3.26 2.15
N GLY A 33 -3.72 4.56 1.96
CA GLY A 33 -3.60 5.53 3.06
C GLY A 33 -4.89 5.62 3.88
N VAL A 34 -6.05 5.65 3.21
CA VAL A 34 -7.36 5.58 3.88
C VAL A 34 -7.52 4.26 4.66
N VAL A 35 -7.17 3.13 4.04
CA VAL A 35 -7.19 1.80 4.69
C VAL A 35 -6.27 1.78 5.91
N PHE A 36 -5.05 2.31 5.80
CA PHE A 36 -4.11 2.36 6.91
C PHE A 36 -4.67 3.13 8.11
N LEU A 37 -5.29 4.29 7.88
CA LEU A 37 -5.94 5.06 8.96
C LEU A 37 -7.14 4.32 9.56
N CYS A 38 -7.91 3.60 8.74
CA CYS A 38 -8.98 2.73 9.21
C CYS A 38 -8.43 1.61 10.12
N LEU A 39 -7.31 0.99 9.75
CA LEU A 39 -6.63 -0.01 10.59
C LEU A 39 -6.11 0.59 11.89
N VAL A 40 -5.57 1.82 11.87
CA VAL A 40 -5.14 2.53 13.10
C VAL A 40 -6.32 2.73 14.06
N GLN A 41 -7.47 3.19 13.54
CA GLN A 41 -8.67 3.37 14.36
C GLN A 41 -9.20 2.03 14.87
N THR A 42 -9.19 1.00 14.04
CA THR A 42 -9.59 -0.36 14.40
C THR A 42 -8.70 -0.92 15.53
N ALA A 43 -7.38 -0.79 15.40
CA ALA A 43 -6.42 -1.20 16.42
C ALA A 43 -6.58 -0.44 17.73
N LYS A 44 -6.95 0.85 17.69
CA LYS A 44 -7.32 1.60 18.89
C LYS A 44 -8.53 0.99 19.60
N VAL A 45 -9.63 0.76 18.87
CA VAL A 45 -10.86 0.17 19.43
C VAL A 45 -10.61 -1.24 19.97
N LEU A 46 -9.83 -2.06 19.27
CA LEU A 46 -9.48 -3.41 19.72
C LEU A 46 -8.66 -3.40 21.01
N ARG A 47 -7.70 -2.47 21.17
CA ARG A 47 -6.94 -2.35 22.44
C ARG A 47 -7.84 -2.00 23.63
N GLU A 48 -8.85 -1.17 23.42
CA GLU A 48 -9.80 -0.79 24.46
C GLU A 48 -10.75 -1.95 24.82
N ARG A 49 -11.19 -2.74 23.83
CA ARG A 49 -12.14 -3.84 24.03
C ARG A 49 -11.50 -5.17 24.41
N LEU A 50 -10.25 -5.39 24.00
CA LEU A 50 -9.51 -6.64 24.15
C LEU A 50 -8.12 -6.36 24.76
N PRO A 51 -8.04 -5.88 26.01
CA PRO A 51 -6.78 -5.43 26.62
C PRO A 51 -5.72 -6.53 26.79
N ASN A 52 -6.13 -7.81 26.74
CA ASN A 52 -5.25 -8.97 26.90
C ASN A 52 -4.74 -9.55 25.56
N VAL A 53 -5.14 -8.97 24.43
CA VAL A 53 -4.68 -9.39 23.09
C VAL A 53 -3.48 -8.54 22.70
N ALA A 54 -2.44 -9.18 22.17
CA ALA A 54 -1.26 -8.47 21.69
C ALA A 54 -1.65 -7.47 20.59
N PRO A 55 -1.10 -6.24 20.61
CA PRO A 55 -1.43 -5.24 19.60
C PRO A 55 -0.87 -5.65 18.23
N VAL A 56 -1.61 -5.31 17.17
CA VAL A 56 -1.14 -5.48 15.79
C VAL A 56 -0.04 -4.46 15.51
N ASP A 57 1.11 -4.92 15.02
CA ASP A 57 2.20 -4.04 14.56
C ASP A 57 1.89 -3.45 13.19
N LEU A 58 1.06 -2.40 13.18
CA LEU A 58 0.74 -1.67 11.94
C LEU A 58 1.95 -0.91 11.37
N LEU A 59 2.96 -0.59 12.19
CA LEU A 59 4.13 0.13 11.69
C LEU A 59 4.95 -0.74 10.73
N SER A 60 4.95 -2.06 10.93
CA SER A 60 5.58 -3.01 10.02
C SER A 60 4.97 -3.05 8.61
N LEU A 61 3.76 -2.50 8.43
CA LEU A 61 3.02 -2.48 7.15
C LEU A 61 3.12 -1.14 6.42
N LEU A 62 3.92 -0.18 6.93
CA LEU A 62 4.01 1.16 6.35
C LEU A 62 4.67 1.18 4.97
N ASP A 63 5.43 0.14 4.61
CA ASP A 63 5.99 -0.02 3.27
C ASP A 63 4.91 -0.14 2.18
N LEU A 64 3.81 -0.85 2.45
CA LEU A 64 2.64 -0.93 1.57
C LEU A 64 1.93 0.42 1.42
N ALA A 65 1.76 1.15 2.52
CA ALA A 65 1.17 2.49 2.50
C ALA A 65 2.05 3.48 1.71
N ALA A 66 3.38 3.41 1.87
CA ALA A 66 4.33 4.21 1.12
C ALA A 66 4.33 3.88 -0.37
N LEU A 67 4.36 2.59 -0.73
CA LEU A 67 4.26 2.13 -2.11
C LEU A 67 3.03 2.73 -2.79
N ALA A 68 1.85 2.50 -2.21
CA ALA A 68 0.59 2.98 -2.79
C ALA A 68 0.54 4.51 -2.88
N THR A 69 0.99 5.22 -1.85
CA THR A 69 1.04 6.70 -1.85
C THR A 69 1.92 7.23 -2.98
N VAL A 70 3.09 6.61 -3.21
CA VAL A 70 3.99 6.99 -4.29
C VAL A 70 3.39 6.62 -5.66
N CYS A 71 2.80 5.44 -5.80
CA CYS A 71 2.22 4.97 -7.06
C CYS A 71 0.94 5.72 -7.45
N ASP A 72 0.19 6.27 -6.50
CA ASP A 72 -1.01 7.08 -6.74
C ASP A 72 -0.67 8.55 -7.07
N VAL A 73 0.62 8.92 -7.06
CA VAL A 73 1.13 10.24 -7.46
C VAL A 73 0.46 11.39 -6.67
N VAL A 74 0.08 11.14 -5.43
CA VAL A 74 -0.53 12.15 -4.55
C VAL A 74 0.53 13.07 -3.94
N PRO A 75 0.19 14.32 -3.57
CA PRO A 75 1.12 15.24 -2.92
C PRO A 75 1.79 14.65 -1.68
N LEU A 76 3.13 14.70 -1.64
CA LEU A 76 3.95 14.21 -0.52
C LEU A 76 4.10 15.28 0.59
N THR A 77 2.96 15.69 1.13
CA THR A 77 2.85 16.64 2.25
C THR A 77 2.10 15.98 3.42
N GLY A 78 2.17 16.57 4.62
CA GLY A 78 1.41 16.10 5.79
C GLY A 78 1.54 14.59 6.05
N VAL A 79 0.39 13.91 6.15
CA VAL A 79 0.32 12.46 6.42
C VAL A 79 0.91 11.62 5.29
N ASN A 80 0.75 12.00 4.03
CA ASN A 80 1.36 11.29 2.89
C ASN A 80 2.88 11.31 3.00
N ARG A 81 3.47 12.47 3.38
CA ARG A 81 4.92 12.56 3.64
C ARG A 81 5.33 11.63 4.79
N ALA A 82 4.54 11.58 5.87
CA ALA A 82 4.83 10.71 7.01
C ALA A 82 4.80 9.23 6.62
N PHE A 83 3.78 8.79 5.86
CA PHE A 83 3.70 7.43 5.31
C PHE A 83 4.92 7.11 4.46
N VAL A 84 5.28 7.97 3.51
CA VAL A 84 6.41 7.68 2.61
C VAL A 84 7.75 7.67 3.36
N VAL A 85 8.02 8.64 4.24
CA VAL A 85 9.29 8.68 4.99
C VAL A 85 9.45 7.45 5.87
N LYS A 86 8.41 7.04 6.61
CA LYS A 86 8.48 5.88 7.50
C LYS A 86 8.39 4.56 6.74
N GLY A 87 7.53 4.47 5.74
CA GLY A 87 7.42 3.28 4.91
C GLY A 87 8.68 2.99 4.11
N LEU A 88 9.45 3.99 3.69
CA LEU A 88 10.78 3.75 3.12
C LEU A 88 11.77 3.15 4.13
N GLN A 89 11.70 3.53 5.40
CA GLN A 89 12.52 2.91 6.45
C GLN A 89 12.15 1.43 6.66
N VAL A 90 10.86 1.10 6.52
CA VAL A 90 10.35 -0.28 6.60
C VAL A 90 10.72 -1.08 5.35
N ALA A 91 10.46 -0.54 4.16
CA ALA A 91 10.73 -1.19 2.87
C ALA A 91 12.20 -1.58 2.70
N ARG A 92 13.13 -0.77 3.23
CA ARG A 92 14.57 -1.06 3.23
C ARG A 92 14.97 -2.29 4.05
N GLN A 93 14.11 -2.73 4.98
CA GLN A 93 14.32 -3.97 5.73
C GLN A 93 13.94 -5.21 4.91
N GLN A 94 13.19 -5.02 3.80
CA GLN A 94 12.77 -6.10 2.89
C GLN A 94 12.09 -7.28 3.62
N LYS A 95 11.27 -6.99 4.63
CA LYS A 95 10.51 -8.02 5.37
C LYS A 95 9.21 -8.43 4.70
N ASN A 96 8.66 -7.60 3.82
CA ASN A 96 7.55 -8.00 2.96
C ASN A 96 8.11 -8.80 1.79
N GLU A 97 7.79 -10.10 1.73
CA GLU A 97 8.34 -11.04 0.73
C GLU A 97 8.07 -10.58 -0.71
N GLY A 98 6.89 -10.01 -0.96
CA GLY A 98 6.52 -9.49 -2.26
C GLY A 98 7.37 -8.32 -2.72
N LEU A 99 7.56 -7.32 -1.84
CA LEU A 99 8.43 -6.18 -2.11
C LEU A 99 9.90 -6.59 -2.28
N ALA A 100 10.36 -7.54 -1.46
CA ALA A 100 11.71 -8.09 -1.56
C ALA A 100 11.93 -8.83 -2.89
N ALA A 101 10.95 -9.64 -3.33
CA ALA A 101 10.98 -10.31 -4.62
C ALA A 101 10.99 -9.32 -5.79
N LEU A 102 10.15 -8.28 -5.76
CA LEU A 102 10.14 -7.21 -6.77
C LEU A 102 11.47 -6.45 -6.83
N ALA A 103 12.09 -6.17 -5.69
CA ALA A 103 13.39 -5.51 -5.65
C ALA A 103 14.49 -6.36 -6.31
N ARG A 104 14.48 -7.67 -6.08
CA ARG A 104 15.41 -8.63 -6.69
C ARG A 104 15.26 -8.69 -8.21
N VAL A 105 14.06 -8.91 -8.74
CA VAL A 105 13.84 -8.98 -10.21
C VAL A 105 14.10 -7.62 -10.89
N SER A 106 13.86 -6.52 -10.17
CA SER A 106 14.21 -5.17 -10.63
C SER A 106 15.70 -4.83 -10.54
N ARG A 107 16.53 -5.74 -10.02
CA ARG A 107 17.99 -5.56 -9.82
C ARG A 107 18.36 -4.31 -9.00
N ILE A 108 17.55 -4.00 -7.98
CA ILE A 108 17.81 -2.86 -7.09
C ILE A 108 18.94 -3.25 -6.12
N GLY A 109 20.14 -2.70 -6.34
CA GLY A 109 21.35 -2.95 -5.54
C GLY A 109 21.60 -1.93 -4.41
N GLU A 110 20.65 -1.02 -4.17
CA GLU A 110 20.78 0.06 -3.19
C GLU A 110 19.51 0.19 -2.32
N PRO A 111 19.53 0.97 -1.23
CA PRO A 111 18.35 1.13 -0.39
C PRO A 111 17.12 1.66 -1.17
N ILE A 112 15.96 1.03 -0.96
CA ILE A 112 14.69 1.44 -1.58
C ILE A 112 14.43 2.93 -1.30
N ASN A 113 14.05 3.66 -2.35
CA ASN A 113 13.72 5.08 -2.37
C ASN A 113 12.43 5.31 -3.18
N THR A 114 11.94 6.55 -3.26
CA THR A 114 10.70 6.85 -3.99
C THR A 114 10.79 6.57 -5.48
N PHE A 115 11.98 6.73 -6.09
CA PHE A 115 12.20 6.40 -7.50
C PHE A 115 11.98 4.90 -7.75
N HIS A 116 12.51 4.04 -6.88
CA HIS A 116 12.29 2.59 -6.96
C HIS A 116 10.81 2.22 -6.86
N LEU A 117 10.07 2.82 -5.92
CA LEU A 117 8.64 2.57 -5.78
C LEU A 117 7.86 3.02 -7.03
N ALA A 118 8.13 4.23 -7.53
CA ALA A 118 7.40 4.82 -8.64
C ALA A 118 7.71 4.19 -10.00
N TYR A 119 8.98 3.86 -10.28
CA TYR A 119 9.45 3.55 -11.63
C TYR A 119 9.92 2.12 -11.82
N LEU A 120 10.19 1.37 -10.75
CA LEU A 120 10.63 -0.02 -10.86
C LEU A 120 9.58 -0.99 -10.29
N ILE A 121 9.14 -0.77 -9.06
CA ILE A 121 8.26 -1.70 -8.34
C ILE A 121 6.80 -1.50 -8.76
N GLY A 122 6.29 -0.26 -8.73
CA GLY A 122 4.91 0.06 -9.09
C GLY A 122 4.50 -0.42 -10.50
N PRO A 123 5.30 -0.16 -11.56
CA PRO A 123 4.96 -0.61 -12.91
C PRO A 123 4.80 -2.13 -13.03
N ARG A 124 5.65 -2.91 -12.35
CA ARG A 124 5.55 -4.39 -12.33
C ARG A 124 4.26 -4.86 -11.69
N ILE A 125 3.86 -4.26 -10.56
CA ILE A 125 2.58 -4.58 -9.91
C ILE A 125 1.41 -4.28 -10.86
N ASN A 126 1.46 -3.13 -11.54
CA ASN A 126 0.43 -2.71 -12.47
C ASN A 126 0.40 -3.54 -13.77
N ALA A 127 1.50 -4.23 -14.12
CA ALA A 127 1.57 -5.08 -15.32
C ALA A 127 0.60 -6.27 -15.25
N GLY A 128 0.35 -6.83 -14.07
CA GLY A 128 -0.65 -7.91 -13.89
C GLY A 128 -2.07 -7.46 -14.28
N GLY A 129 -2.43 -6.23 -13.95
CA GLY A 129 -3.74 -5.66 -14.32
C GLY A 129 -3.94 -5.49 -15.83
N ARG A 130 -2.86 -5.27 -16.60
CA ARG A 130 -2.94 -5.06 -18.06
C ARG A 130 -3.31 -6.32 -18.84
N ILE A 131 -3.03 -7.49 -18.28
CA ILE A 131 -3.34 -8.79 -18.89
C ILE A 131 -4.57 -9.47 -18.27
N GLY A 132 -5.31 -8.76 -17.41
CA GLY A 132 -6.52 -9.27 -16.78
C GLY A 132 -6.30 -10.11 -15.52
N ASP A 133 -5.07 -10.26 -15.03
CA ASP A 133 -4.77 -10.91 -13.74
C ASP A 133 -4.31 -9.88 -12.70
N ALA A 134 -5.21 -8.96 -12.36
CA ALA A 134 -4.97 -7.93 -11.36
C ALA A 134 -4.73 -8.50 -9.94
N ALA A 135 -5.09 -9.78 -9.71
CA ALA A 135 -4.89 -10.44 -8.43
C ALA A 135 -3.42 -10.77 -8.15
N LEU A 136 -2.55 -10.84 -9.17
CA LEU A 136 -1.13 -11.12 -8.97
C LEU A 136 -0.46 -10.11 -8.04
N GLY A 137 -0.73 -8.82 -8.23
CA GLY A 137 -0.15 -7.77 -7.41
C GLY A 137 -0.55 -7.87 -5.94
N SER A 138 -1.84 -8.07 -5.66
CA SER A 138 -2.32 -8.20 -4.28
C SER A 138 -1.87 -9.51 -3.63
N ARG A 139 -1.86 -10.63 -4.38
CA ARG A 139 -1.34 -11.92 -3.90
C ARG A 139 0.15 -11.83 -3.56
N LEU A 140 0.95 -11.20 -4.42
CA LEU A 140 2.38 -11.00 -4.18
C LEU A 140 2.64 -10.19 -2.91
N LEU A 141 1.89 -9.10 -2.69
CA LEU A 141 2.09 -8.23 -1.53
C LEU A 141 1.57 -8.84 -0.22
N ALA A 142 0.68 -9.83 -0.30
CA ALA A 142 0.05 -10.48 0.84
C ALA A 142 0.64 -11.86 1.20
N THR A 143 1.43 -12.47 0.32
CA THR A 143 2.04 -13.77 0.60
C THR A 143 3.21 -13.66 1.56
N GLU A 144 3.36 -14.69 2.40
CA GLU A 144 4.52 -14.90 3.29
C GLU A 144 5.43 -16.02 2.77
N ASP A 145 5.07 -16.66 1.64
CA ASP A 145 5.89 -17.68 1.01
C ASP A 145 6.91 -17.05 0.05
N PRO A 146 8.22 -17.10 0.34
CA PRO A 146 9.25 -16.53 -0.52
C PRO A 146 9.32 -17.19 -1.90
N VAL A 147 8.90 -18.45 -2.04
CA VAL A 147 8.86 -19.18 -3.32
C VAL A 147 7.70 -18.68 -4.17
N GLU A 148 6.50 -18.54 -3.59
CA GLU A 148 5.36 -17.94 -4.28
C GLU A 148 5.67 -16.49 -4.68
N ALA A 149 6.24 -15.70 -3.77
CA ALA A 149 6.61 -14.32 -4.03
C ALA A 149 7.60 -14.19 -5.21
N ALA A 150 8.62 -15.05 -5.25
CA ALA A 150 9.58 -15.07 -6.36
C ALA A 150 8.90 -15.41 -7.70
N SER A 151 8.06 -16.44 -7.72
CA SER A 151 7.35 -16.87 -8.93
C SER A 151 6.41 -15.79 -9.49
N ILE A 152 5.64 -15.13 -8.61
CA ILE A 152 4.75 -14.04 -9.02
C ILE A 152 5.58 -12.83 -9.47
N ALA A 153 6.66 -12.46 -8.76
CA ALA A 153 7.50 -11.33 -9.14
C ALA A 153 8.18 -11.52 -10.51
N GLU A 154 8.68 -12.72 -10.82
CA GLU A 154 9.21 -13.05 -12.16
C GLU A 154 8.14 -12.94 -13.24
N THR A 155 6.91 -13.38 -12.93
CA THR A 155 5.78 -13.24 -13.84
C THR A 155 5.47 -11.77 -14.10
N LEU A 156 5.35 -10.95 -13.06
CA LEU A 156 5.11 -9.52 -13.18
C LEU A 156 6.26 -8.78 -13.90
N ASP A 157 7.51 -9.19 -13.70
CA ASP A 157 8.67 -8.63 -14.43
C ASP A 157 8.57 -8.90 -15.93
N ARG A 158 8.27 -10.14 -16.32
CA ARG A 158 8.05 -10.52 -17.72
C ARG A 158 6.88 -9.77 -18.36
N LEU A 159 5.83 -9.51 -17.61
CA LEU A 159 4.66 -8.75 -18.11
C LEU A 159 4.91 -7.25 -18.23
N ASN A 160 5.91 -6.73 -17.52
CA ASN A 160 6.27 -5.33 -17.56
C ASN A 160 7.23 -4.98 -18.71
N GLN A 161 7.86 -5.98 -19.34
CA GLN A 161 8.70 -5.83 -20.54
C GLN A 161 7.85 -5.65 -21.80
#